data_AF-A0A969D1I4-F1
#
_entry.id   AF-A0A969D1I4-F1
#
_cell.length_a   1.000
_cell.length_b   1.000
_cell.length_c   1.000
_cell.angle_alpha   90.00
_cell.angle_beta   90.00
_cell.angle_gamma   90.00
#
_symmetry.space_group_name_H-M   'P 1'
#
loop_
_entity.id
_entity.type
_entity.pdbx_description
1 polymer ?
#
loop_
_entity_poly.entity_id
_entity_poly.type
_entity_poly.pdbx_seq_one_letter_code
_entity_poly.pdbx_strand_id
1 'polypeptide(L)'
;MITGPQVRPPASVREVFELLRQRGLVPINPASTRSSFRARRDLPACQFGLGTAWENLSLEAEQISDGLPLCGLLPTGGAALDQWPKLWQQGYRTLKWKIGVTATPREIDLLRDLRACLPADICLRLDANGGLDLSEAHAWLEVADAWGREDNSHHCASLEYLEQPLPVDQLEAMIALAQEYQTPLALDESVATASALQDCCDAAGQASSSLNLPCGVTRINYENFARPIA
;
A
#
# COMPACT_ATOMS: atom_id res chain seq x y z
N MET A 1 15.53 21.51 44.05
CA MET A 1 14.87 21.39 42.73
C MET A 1 15.92 21.70 41.67
N ILE A 2 16.46 20.67 40.99
CA ILE A 2 17.39 20.87 39.88
C ILE A 2 16.53 20.92 38.61
N THR A 3 16.29 22.12 38.10
CA THR A 3 15.72 22.29 36.75
C THR A 3 16.84 21.97 35.76
N GLY A 4 16.71 20.85 35.04
CA GLY A 4 17.62 20.53 33.94
C GLY A 4 17.61 21.64 32.88
N PRO A 5 18.65 21.74 32.04
CA PRO A 5 18.74 22.78 31.02
C PRO A 5 17.50 22.75 30.12
N GLN A 6 16.81 23.89 30.01
CA GLN A 6 15.71 24.05 29.07
C GLN A 6 16.29 24.03 27.64
N VAL A 7 16.20 22.88 26.99
CA VAL A 7 16.54 22.76 25.57
C VAL A 7 15.35 23.28 24.77
N ARG A 8 15.53 24.41 24.08
CA ARG A 8 14.54 24.92 23.13
C ARG A 8 14.37 23.89 21.99
N PRO A 9 13.14 23.54 21.60
CA PRO A 9 12.93 22.69 20.44
C PRO A 9 13.45 23.38 19.16
N PRO A 10 14.07 22.65 18.23
CA PRO A 10 14.59 23.22 16.99
C PRO A 10 13.47 23.85 16.15
N ALA A 11 13.76 24.99 15.55
CA ALA A 11 12.81 25.79 14.77
C ALA A 11 12.75 25.40 13.29
N SER A 12 13.66 24.54 12.82
CA SER A 12 13.68 24.03 11.44
C SER A 12 14.29 22.63 11.34
N VAL A 13 14.00 21.93 10.24
CA VAL A 13 14.63 20.64 9.90
C VAL A 13 16.16 20.79 9.83
N ARG A 14 16.66 21.93 9.35
CA ARG A 14 18.09 22.23 9.30
C ARG A 14 18.71 22.28 10.70
N GLU A 15 18.05 22.94 11.65
CA GLU A 15 18.49 22.98 13.05
C GLU A 15 18.44 21.59 13.71
N VAL A 16 17.45 20.76 13.37
CA VAL A 16 17.40 19.35 13.82
C VAL A 16 18.65 18.61 13.37
N PHE A 17 19.02 18.70 12.09
CA PHE A 17 20.21 18.03 11.57
C PHE A 17 21.51 18.61 12.11
N GLU A 18 21.59 19.92 12.38
CA GLU A 18 22.73 20.53 13.06
C GLU A 18 22.90 20.02 14.50
N LEU A 19 21.80 19.89 15.26
CA LEU A 19 21.83 19.29 16.60
C LEU A 19 22.25 17.81 16.56
N LEU A 20 21.75 17.04 15.59
CA LEU A 20 22.15 15.65 15.41
C LEU A 20 23.64 15.52 15.02
N ARG A 21 24.17 16.44 14.21
CA ARG A 21 25.61 16.53 13.91
C ARG A 21 26.45 16.84 15.15
N GLN A 22 26.03 17.80 15.97
CA GLN A 22 26.71 18.12 17.22
C GLN A 22 26.78 16.93 18.19
N ARG A 23 25.81 16.01 18.09
CA ARG A 23 25.76 14.76 18.87
C ARG A 23 26.46 13.58 18.19
N GLY A 24 27.10 13.78 17.04
CA GLY A 24 27.77 12.73 16.28
C GLY A 24 26.82 11.68 15.67
N LEU A 25 25.52 11.99 15.58
CA LEU A 25 24.50 11.09 15.06
C LEU A 25 24.30 11.20 13.54
N VAL A 26 24.83 12.27 12.95
CA VAL A 26 24.74 12.58 11.51
C VAL A 26 26.12 13.09 11.04
N PRO A 27 26.58 12.73 9.83
CA PRO A 27 27.85 13.19 9.28
C PRO A 27 27.88 14.70 9.02
N ILE A 28 29.08 15.28 9.12
CA ILE A 28 29.32 16.72 9.00
C ILE A 28 29.16 17.23 7.55
N ASN A 29 29.35 16.36 6.55
CA ASN A 29 29.31 16.75 5.14
C ASN A 29 28.24 15.96 4.35
N PRO A 30 27.19 16.62 3.82
CA PRO A 30 26.20 15.95 2.97
C PRO A 30 26.77 15.49 1.63
N ALA A 31 27.83 16.13 1.13
CA ALA A 31 28.37 15.88 -0.21
C ALA A 31 29.52 14.86 -0.26
N SER A 32 30.22 14.57 0.86
CA SER A 32 31.48 13.80 0.81
C SER A 32 31.46 12.45 1.50
N THR A 33 30.33 12.00 2.05
CA THR A 33 30.27 10.69 2.70
C THR A 33 28.90 10.06 2.51
N ARG A 34 28.85 8.95 1.76
CA ARG A 34 27.82 7.90 1.84
C ARG A 34 27.78 7.23 3.24
N SER A 35 28.11 7.96 4.31
CA SER A 35 27.87 7.52 5.67
C SER A 35 26.39 7.71 5.93
N SER A 36 25.64 6.66 5.62
CA SER A 36 24.20 6.57 5.81
C SER A 36 23.82 7.05 7.21
N PHE A 37 23.04 8.12 7.29
CA PHE A 37 22.23 8.34 8.49
C PHE A 37 21.43 7.05 8.73
N ARG A 38 21.69 6.37 9.85
CA ARG A 38 21.00 5.12 10.22
C ARG A 38 20.16 5.39 11.45
N ALA A 39 18.94 5.87 11.23
CA ALA A 39 17.91 5.76 12.25
C ALA A 39 17.74 4.28 12.64
N ARG A 40 17.41 4.07 13.91
CA ARG A 40 17.13 2.76 14.51
C ARG A 40 16.22 1.92 13.61
N ARG A 41 16.59 0.64 13.38
CA ARG A 41 15.88 -0.28 12.47
C ARG A 41 14.45 -0.60 12.93
N ASP A 42 14.18 -0.46 14.21
CA ASP A 42 12.85 -0.69 14.79
C ASP A 42 11.94 0.54 14.76
N LEU A 43 12.36 1.65 14.13
CA LEU A 43 11.57 2.87 13.98
C LEU A 43 11.41 3.24 12.49
N PRO A 44 10.69 2.44 11.69
CA PRO A 44 10.63 2.59 10.23
C PRO A 44 10.08 3.96 9.80
N ALA A 45 9.07 4.49 10.49
CA ALA A 45 8.53 5.83 10.20
C ALA A 45 9.57 6.94 10.45
N CYS A 46 10.42 6.80 11.48
CA CYS A 46 11.51 7.73 11.74
C CYS A 46 12.62 7.62 10.69
N GLN A 47 12.93 6.40 10.22
CA GLN A 47 13.88 6.18 9.14
C GLN A 47 13.41 6.87 7.86
N PHE A 48 12.13 6.69 7.50
CA PHE A 48 11.52 7.36 6.36
C PHE A 48 11.60 8.89 6.53
N GLY A 49 11.04 9.44 7.61
CA GLY A 49 10.95 10.88 7.80
C GLY A 49 12.32 11.59 7.78
N LEU A 50 13.31 11.03 8.46
CA LEU A 50 14.67 11.61 8.48
C LEU A 50 15.43 11.36 7.17
N GLY A 51 15.24 10.21 6.53
CA GLY A 51 15.81 9.93 5.20
C GLY A 51 15.31 10.90 4.15
N THR A 52 13.99 11.06 4.03
CA THR A 52 13.38 12.03 3.10
C THR A 52 13.82 13.46 3.40
N ALA A 53 13.87 13.84 4.68
CA ALA A 53 14.32 15.17 5.07
C ALA A 53 15.80 15.41 4.69
N TRP A 54 16.66 14.39 4.75
CA TRP A 54 18.06 14.49 4.35
C TRP A 54 18.22 14.61 2.83
N GLU A 55 17.48 13.81 2.05
CA GLU A 55 17.48 13.90 0.59
C GLU A 55 16.97 15.26 0.10
N ASN A 56 15.90 15.79 0.72
CA ASN A 56 15.35 17.11 0.40
C ASN A 56 16.29 18.28 0.72
N LEU A 57 17.33 18.08 1.53
CA LEU A 57 18.39 19.09 1.72
C LEU A 57 19.42 19.09 0.58
N SER A 58 19.47 18.00 -0.18
CA SER A 58 20.50 17.74 -1.20
C SER A 58 19.96 17.84 -2.63
N LEU A 59 18.65 17.65 -2.83
CA LEU A 59 17.97 17.73 -4.11
C LEU A 59 17.25 19.08 -4.24
N GLU A 60 17.41 19.75 -5.39
CA GLU A 60 16.47 20.79 -5.79
C GLU A 60 15.12 20.11 -6.09
N ALA A 61 14.02 20.67 -5.58
CA ALA A 61 12.71 20.05 -5.73
C ALA A 61 12.35 19.89 -7.22
N GLU A 62 12.37 18.66 -7.73
CA GLU A 62 11.76 18.35 -9.02
C GLU A 62 10.25 18.59 -8.92
N GLN A 63 9.69 19.27 -9.92
CA GLN A 63 8.24 19.39 -10.05
C GLN A 63 7.66 17.99 -10.24
N ILE A 64 6.97 17.49 -9.21
CA ILE A 64 6.13 16.31 -9.34
C ILE A 64 5.09 16.65 -10.40
N SER A 65 5.00 15.83 -11.46
CA SER A 65 4.02 16.03 -12.52
C SER A 65 2.61 16.13 -11.91
N ASP A 66 1.89 17.20 -12.24
CA ASP A 66 0.49 17.33 -11.87
C ASP A 66 -0.32 16.14 -12.42
N GLY A 67 -1.13 15.50 -11.57
CA GLY A 67 -2.16 14.54 -12.02
C GLY A 67 -1.87 13.06 -11.82
N LEU A 68 -1.43 12.64 -10.62
CA LEU A 68 -1.47 11.22 -10.27
C LEU A 68 -2.93 10.73 -10.20
N PRO A 69 -3.26 9.58 -10.80
CA PRO A 69 -4.60 9.00 -10.67
C PRO A 69 -4.85 8.65 -9.19
N LEU A 70 -5.94 9.19 -8.64
CA LEU A 70 -6.35 8.92 -7.26
C LEU A 70 -7.38 7.80 -7.20
N CYS A 71 -7.35 7.05 -6.10
CA CYS A 71 -8.35 6.04 -5.79
C CYS A 71 -9.43 6.63 -4.86
N GLY A 72 -10.70 6.55 -5.27
CA GLY A 72 -11.84 6.96 -4.47
C GLY A 72 -12.29 5.84 -3.54
N LEU A 73 -12.49 6.13 -2.25
CA LEU A 73 -12.92 5.13 -1.28
C LEU A 73 -14.44 5.05 -1.24
N LEU A 74 -14.98 3.84 -1.42
CA LEU A 74 -16.39 3.54 -1.26
C LEU A 74 -16.68 3.09 0.18
N PRO A 75 -17.80 3.53 0.78
CA PRO A 75 -18.24 3.04 2.08
C PRO A 75 -18.67 1.58 2.00
N THR A 76 -18.73 0.91 3.15
CA THR A 76 -19.18 -0.49 3.23
C THR A 76 -20.68 -0.62 2.94
N GLY A 77 -21.10 -1.80 2.49
CA GLY A 77 -22.51 -2.12 2.24
C GLY A 77 -23.16 -1.27 1.14
N GLY A 78 -24.49 -1.18 1.17
CA GLY A 78 -25.29 -0.56 0.10
C GLY A 78 -25.02 0.93 -0.13
N ALA A 79 -24.42 1.63 0.83
CA ALA A 79 -24.03 3.03 0.67
C ALA A 79 -23.00 3.24 -0.47
N ALA A 80 -22.29 2.19 -0.89
CA ALA A 80 -21.41 2.23 -2.05
C ALA A 80 -22.16 2.59 -3.35
N LEU A 81 -23.40 2.10 -3.50
CA LEU A 81 -24.26 2.35 -4.66
C LEU A 81 -24.63 3.84 -4.79
N ASP A 82 -24.78 4.54 -3.67
CA ASP A 82 -25.11 5.96 -3.63
C ASP A 82 -23.87 6.87 -3.78
N GLN A 83 -22.68 6.37 -3.41
CA GLN A 83 -21.47 7.17 -3.32
C GLN A 83 -20.64 7.17 -4.62
N TRP A 84 -20.60 6.05 -5.34
CA TRP A 84 -19.77 5.93 -6.56
C TRP A 84 -20.06 7.00 -7.62
N PRO A 85 -21.31 7.48 -7.87
CA PRO A 85 -21.56 8.47 -8.91
C PRO A 85 -20.90 9.82 -8.60
N LYS A 86 -20.84 10.19 -7.31
CA LYS A 86 -20.21 11.44 -6.85
C LYS A 86 -18.70 11.38 -7.06
N LEU A 87 -18.07 10.26 -6.71
CA LEU A 87 -16.64 10.05 -6.94
C LEU A 87 -16.33 10.08 -8.45
N TRP A 88 -17.16 9.44 -9.27
CA TRP A 88 -17.01 9.49 -10.73
C TRP A 88 -17.04 10.93 -11.27
N GLN A 89 -18.00 11.75 -10.81
CA GLN A 89 -18.13 13.18 -11.18
C GLN A 89 -16.94 14.03 -10.71
N GLN A 90 -16.29 13.65 -9.61
CA GLN A 90 -15.07 14.27 -9.11
C GLN A 90 -13.81 13.87 -9.91
N GLY A 91 -13.96 12.99 -10.91
CA GLY A 91 -12.86 12.57 -11.79
C GLY A 91 -12.18 11.26 -11.37
N TYR A 92 -12.65 10.59 -10.31
CA TYR A 92 -12.12 9.28 -9.94
C TYR A 92 -12.45 8.25 -11.01
N ARG A 93 -11.45 7.46 -11.38
CA ARG A 93 -11.56 6.30 -12.30
C ARG A 93 -11.13 4.99 -11.65
N THR A 94 -10.56 5.06 -10.45
CA THR A 94 -10.30 3.90 -9.63
C THR A 94 -11.09 4.05 -8.34
N LEU A 95 -11.82 3.00 -7.95
CA LEU A 95 -12.58 2.96 -6.71
C LEU A 95 -12.11 1.77 -5.86
N LYS A 96 -12.06 1.93 -4.55
CA LYS A 96 -11.78 0.83 -3.61
C LYS A 96 -12.96 0.64 -2.66
N TRP A 97 -13.52 -0.57 -2.64
CA TRP A 97 -14.65 -0.92 -1.80
C TRP A 97 -14.23 -1.85 -0.67
N LYS A 98 -14.62 -1.47 0.55
CA LYS A 98 -14.36 -2.29 1.74
C LYS A 98 -15.41 -3.40 1.88
N ILE A 99 -14.92 -4.63 1.98
CA ILE A 99 -15.69 -5.87 2.12
C ILE A 99 -15.33 -6.59 3.43
N GLY A 100 -15.93 -7.75 3.70
CA GLY A 100 -15.68 -8.53 4.92
C GLY A 100 -16.28 -7.87 6.17
N VAL A 101 -17.33 -7.05 6.01
CA VAL A 101 -17.97 -6.32 7.12
C VAL A 101 -19.31 -6.92 7.51
N THR A 102 -20.04 -7.44 6.54
CA THR A 102 -21.28 -8.19 6.73
C THR A 102 -21.18 -9.57 6.07
N ALA A 103 -22.22 -10.41 6.19
CA ALA A 103 -22.19 -11.76 5.66
C ALA A 103 -21.85 -11.79 4.16
N THR A 104 -20.83 -12.58 3.79
CA THR A 104 -20.28 -12.69 2.43
C THR A 104 -21.33 -12.80 1.31
N PRO A 105 -22.39 -13.63 1.40
CA PRO A 105 -23.41 -13.70 0.36
C PRO A 105 -24.11 -12.38 0.08
N ARG A 106 -24.37 -11.58 1.13
CA ARG A 106 -25.03 -10.27 1.01
C ARG A 106 -24.13 -9.25 0.33
N GLU A 107 -22.83 -9.26 0.64
CA GLU A 107 -21.87 -8.35 0.01
C GLU A 107 -21.62 -8.74 -1.46
N ILE A 108 -21.61 -10.03 -1.78
CA ILE A 108 -21.54 -10.51 -3.18
C ILE A 108 -22.77 -10.04 -3.98
N ASP A 109 -23.97 -10.04 -3.39
CA ASP A 109 -25.16 -9.49 -4.07
C ASP A 109 -25.02 -7.98 -4.31
N LEU A 110 -24.51 -7.22 -3.33
CA LEU A 110 -24.21 -5.80 -3.50
C LEU A 110 -23.11 -5.54 -4.54
N LEU A 111 -22.11 -6.43 -4.63
CA LEU A 111 -21.07 -6.37 -5.65
C LEU A 111 -21.66 -6.48 -7.06
N ARG A 112 -22.63 -7.37 -7.25
CA ARG A 112 -23.36 -7.54 -8.52
C ARG A 112 -24.15 -6.29 -8.89
N ASP A 113 -24.84 -5.70 -7.92
CA ASP A 113 -25.56 -4.44 -8.12
C ASP A 113 -24.60 -3.30 -8.50
N LEU A 114 -23.45 -3.23 -7.81
CA LEU A 114 -22.43 -2.23 -8.09
C LEU A 114 -21.88 -2.40 -9.50
N ARG A 115 -21.50 -3.63 -9.88
CA ARG A 115 -21.03 -3.96 -11.24
C ARG A 115 -21.99 -3.52 -12.33
N ALA A 116 -23.29 -3.70 -12.13
CA ALA A 116 -24.31 -3.35 -13.11
C ALA A 116 -24.43 -1.83 -13.35
N CYS A 117 -23.95 -1.02 -12.41
CA CYS A 117 -24.06 0.44 -12.45
C CYS A 117 -22.74 1.16 -12.71
N LEU A 118 -21.58 0.54 -12.44
CA LEU A 118 -20.29 1.17 -12.65
C LEU A 118 -19.98 1.35 -14.16
N PRO A 119 -19.56 2.55 -14.60
CA PRO A 119 -19.05 2.79 -15.95
C PRO A 119 -17.87 1.89 -16.31
N ALA A 120 -17.74 1.56 -17.59
CA ALA A 120 -16.66 0.70 -18.09
C ALA A 120 -15.25 1.25 -17.81
N ASP A 121 -15.08 2.57 -17.73
CA ASP A 121 -13.77 3.16 -17.43
C ASP A 121 -13.40 3.12 -15.93
N ILE A 122 -14.23 2.50 -15.07
CA ILE A 122 -13.90 2.32 -13.66
C ILE A 122 -13.07 1.05 -13.48
N CYS A 123 -12.02 1.17 -12.68
CA CYS A 123 -11.27 0.07 -12.10
C CYS A 123 -11.67 -0.08 -10.62
N LEU A 124 -12.26 -1.22 -10.24
CA LEU A 124 -12.69 -1.51 -8.87
C LEU A 124 -11.65 -2.37 -8.14
N ARG A 125 -11.38 -2.03 -6.89
CA ARG A 125 -10.56 -2.80 -5.94
C ARG A 125 -11.42 -3.25 -4.78
N LEU A 126 -11.22 -4.47 -4.30
CA LEU A 126 -11.87 -4.97 -3.09
C LEU A 126 -10.85 -4.99 -1.97
N ASP A 127 -11.23 -4.54 -0.77
CA ASP A 127 -10.36 -4.51 0.40
C ASP A 127 -11.03 -5.18 1.59
N ALA A 128 -10.45 -6.30 2.03
CA ALA A 128 -10.95 -7.08 3.14
C ALA A 128 -10.25 -6.77 4.47
N ASN A 129 -9.11 -6.04 4.46
CA ASN A 129 -8.29 -5.76 5.66
C ASN A 129 -8.02 -7.01 6.54
N GLY A 130 -7.76 -8.15 5.90
CA GLY A 130 -7.56 -9.44 6.55
C GLY A 130 -8.80 -10.00 7.27
N GLY A 131 -9.99 -9.54 6.91
CA GLY A 131 -11.24 -9.83 7.61
C GLY A 131 -11.95 -11.11 7.19
N LEU A 132 -11.54 -11.77 6.10
CA LEU A 132 -12.18 -12.99 5.60
C LEU A 132 -11.57 -14.23 6.25
N ASP A 133 -12.39 -15.27 6.40
CA ASP A 133 -11.87 -16.63 6.51
C ASP A 133 -11.53 -17.23 5.13
N LEU A 134 -10.90 -18.41 5.12
CA LEU A 134 -10.47 -19.06 3.88
C LEU A 134 -11.66 -19.40 2.97
N SER A 135 -12.78 -19.86 3.52
CA SER A 135 -13.97 -20.20 2.74
C SER A 135 -14.60 -18.97 2.11
N GLU A 136 -14.62 -17.85 2.83
CA GLU A 136 -15.09 -16.57 2.32
C GLU A 136 -14.16 -16.03 1.25
N ALA A 137 -12.84 -16.14 1.43
CA ALA A 137 -11.86 -15.74 0.42
C ALA A 137 -12.04 -16.50 -0.90
N HIS A 138 -12.25 -17.83 -0.85
CA HIS A 138 -12.58 -18.62 -2.05
C HIS A 138 -13.87 -18.11 -2.72
N ALA A 139 -14.94 -17.87 -1.95
CA ALA A 139 -16.20 -17.38 -2.50
C ALA A 139 -16.05 -16.02 -3.20
N TRP A 140 -15.26 -15.12 -2.63
CA TRP A 140 -14.95 -13.82 -3.26
C TRP A 140 -14.13 -13.98 -4.53
N LEU A 141 -13.09 -14.82 -4.51
CA LEU A 141 -12.21 -15.03 -5.66
C LEU A 141 -12.91 -15.74 -6.83
N GLU A 142 -13.82 -16.67 -6.56
CA GLU A 142 -14.66 -17.29 -7.60
C GLU A 142 -15.50 -16.25 -8.35
N VAL A 143 -16.12 -15.32 -7.62
CA VAL A 143 -16.92 -14.23 -8.20
C VAL A 143 -16.05 -13.23 -8.94
N ALA A 144 -14.89 -12.89 -8.37
CA ALA A 144 -13.92 -11.98 -8.96
C ALA A 144 -13.35 -12.50 -10.29
N ASP A 145 -12.96 -13.78 -10.33
CA ASP A 145 -12.48 -14.44 -11.54
C ASP A 145 -13.56 -14.51 -12.63
N ALA A 146 -14.81 -14.79 -12.24
CA ALA A 146 -15.93 -14.76 -13.17
C ALA A 146 -16.13 -13.37 -13.77
N TRP A 147 -16.01 -12.32 -12.96
CA TRP A 147 -16.05 -10.94 -13.45
C TRP A 147 -14.93 -10.69 -14.47
N GLY A 148 -13.67 -10.99 -14.13
CA GLY A 148 -12.53 -10.75 -15.02
C GLY A 148 -12.64 -11.45 -16.38
N ARG A 149 -13.23 -12.66 -16.43
CA ARG A 149 -13.43 -13.38 -17.70
C ARG A 149 -14.47 -12.72 -18.62
N GLU A 150 -15.51 -12.13 -18.05
CA GLU A 150 -16.62 -11.49 -18.77
C GLU A 150 -16.25 -10.08 -19.32
N ASP A 151 -15.25 -9.43 -18.72
CA ASP A 151 -14.74 -8.09 -19.09
C ASP A 151 -14.06 -8.04 -20.47
N ASN A 152 -13.77 -9.20 -21.08
CA ASN A 152 -13.32 -9.28 -22.49
C ASN A 152 -14.37 -8.75 -23.51
N SER A 153 -15.52 -8.30 -23.03
CA SER A 153 -16.56 -7.65 -23.81
C SER A 153 -16.51 -6.11 -23.79
N HIS A 154 -15.69 -5.44 -22.96
CA HIS A 154 -15.54 -3.96 -22.86
C HIS A 154 -16.81 -3.17 -22.45
N HIS A 155 -17.81 -3.79 -21.82
CA HIS A 155 -19.07 -3.12 -21.47
C HIS A 155 -19.27 -2.84 -19.97
N CYS A 156 -18.36 -3.25 -19.09
CA CYS A 156 -18.47 -3.04 -17.65
C CYS A 156 -17.15 -2.62 -17.02
N ALA A 157 -17.19 -2.10 -15.78
CA ALA A 157 -15.99 -1.81 -15.01
C ALA A 157 -15.11 -3.06 -14.83
N SER A 158 -13.80 -2.87 -14.73
CA SER A 158 -12.85 -3.94 -14.44
C SER A 158 -12.65 -4.13 -12.94
N LEU A 159 -12.26 -5.33 -12.54
CA LEU A 159 -11.87 -5.65 -11.16
C LEU A 159 -10.35 -5.85 -11.11
N GLU A 160 -9.64 -5.01 -10.36
CA GLU A 160 -8.17 -4.95 -10.37
C GLU A 160 -7.53 -6.02 -9.47
N TYR A 161 -8.03 -6.14 -8.24
CA TYR A 161 -7.52 -7.08 -7.24
C TYR A 161 -8.44 -7.20 -6.02
N LEU A 162 -8.19 -8.25 -5.25
CA LEU A 162 -8.63 -8.42 -3.86
C LEU A 162 -7.46 -8.14 -2.91
N GLU A 163 -7.58 -7.10 -2.10
CA GLU A 163 -6.59 -6.63 -1.13
C GLU A 163 -6.80 -7.29 0.24
N GLN A 164 -5.72 -7.85 0.75
CA GLN A 164 -5.55 -8.54 2.02
C GLN A 164 -6.79 -9.38 2.41
N PRO A 165 -7.09 -10.50 1.72
CA PRO A 165 -8.25 -11.32 2.06
C PRO A 165 -8.14 -11.90 3.48
N LEU A 166 -6.96 -12.40 3.86
CA LEU A 166 -6.73 -13.12 5.10
C LEU A 166 -5.84 -12.34 6.09
N PRO A 167 -5.90 -12.66 7.40
CA PRO A 167 -4.98 -12.12 8.39
C PRO A 167 -3.50 -12.33 8.03
N VAL A 168 -2.63 -11.47 8.58
CA VAL A 168 -1.21 -11.41 8.22
C VAL A 168 -0.41 -12.70 8.51
N ASP A 169 -0.88 -13.53 9.44
CA ASP A 169 -0.27 -14.81 9.81
C ASP A 169 -0.64 -15.96 8.84
N GLN A 170 -1.51 -15.70 7.86
CA GLN A 170 -1.95 -16.68 6.86
C GLN A 170 -1.35 -16.40 5.47
N LEU A 171 -0.11 -15.91 5.41
CA LEU A 171 0.58 -15.61 4.16
C LEU A 171 0.67 -16.82 3.21
N GLU A 172 0.96 -18.01 3.73
CA GLU A 172 1.02 -19.24 2.92
C GLU A 172 -0.32 -19.56 2.24
N ALA A 173 -1.44 -19.35 2.94
CA ALA A 173 -2.77 -19.53 2.38
C ALA A 173 -3.06 -18.48 1.29
N MET A 174 -2.67 -17.22 1.49
CA MET A 174 -2.80 -16.20 0.44
C MET A 174 -1.94 -16.50 -0.79
N ILE A 175 -0.73 -17.04 -0.62
CA ILE A 175 0.11 -17.49 -1.74
C ILE A 175 -0.58 -18.64 -2.49
N ALA A 176 -1.19 -19.59 -1.78
CA ALA A 176 -1.95 -20.67 -2.42
C ALA A 176 -3.16 -20.14 -3.20
N LEU A 177 -3.94 -19.20 -2.62
CA LEU A 177 -5.06 -18.55 -3.31
C LEU A 177 -4.60 -17.81 -4.58
N ALA A 178 -3.47 -17.10 -4.54
CA ALA A 178 -2.92 -16.41 -5.72
C ALA A 178 -2.44 -17.36 -6.84
N GLN A 179 -2.17 -18.63 -6.53
CA GLN A 179 -1.85 -19.66 -7.51
C GLN A 179 -3.10 -20.34 -8.09
N GLU A 180 -4.18 -20.37 -7.30
CA GLU A 180 -5.44 -21.02 -7.67
C GLU A 180 -6.34 -20.14 -8.54
N TYR A 181 -6.36 -18.82 -8.29
CA TYR A 181 -7.24 -17.87 -8.97
C TYR A 181 -6.49 -16.91 -9.90
N GLN A 182 -7.18 -16.40 -10.91
CA GLN A 182 -6.64 -15.44 -11.87
C GLN A 182 -6.68 -14.00 -11.35
N THR A 183 -7.63 -13.69 -10.47
CA THR A 183 -7.78 -12.39 -9.83
C THR A 183 -6.53 -12.11 -9.01
N PRO A 184 -5.83 -10.99 -9.26
CA PRO A 184 -4.64 -10.67 -8.50
C PRO A 184 -4.99 -10.45 -7.02
N LEU A 185 -4.13 -10.95 -6.14
CA LEU A 185 -4.18 -10.63 -4.72
C LEU A 185 -3.26 -9.47 -4.42
N ALA A 186 -3.68 -8.61 -3.50
CA ALA A 186 -2.93 -7.44 -3.08
C ALA A 186 -2.57 -7.57 -1.58
N LEU A 187 -1.28 -7.61 -1.20
CA LEU A 187 -0.87 -7.60 0.22
C LEU A 187 -0.71 -6.18 0.80
N ASP A 188 -1.42 -5.83 1.87
CA ASP A 188 -1.24 -4.55 2.58
C ASP A 188 -0.63 -4.77 3.97
N GLU A 189 -1.42 -5.24 4.94
CA GLU A 189 -0.98 -5.44 6.31
C GLU A 189 0.18 -6.44 6.41
N SER A 190 0.26 -7.42 5.50
CA SER A 190 1.34 -8.41 5.44
C SER A 190 2.70 -7.83 5.03
N VAL A 191 2.75 -6.63 4.43
CA VAL A 191 4.00 -6.00 3.94
C VAL A 191 4.28 -4.64 4.56
N ALA A 192 3.75 -4.38 5.75
CA ALA A 192 3.89 -3.11 6.47
C ALA A 192 5.34 -2.68 6.82
N THR A 193 6.32 -3.57 6.66
CA THR A 193 7.74 -3.25 6.86
C THR A 193 8.59 -3.76 5.70
N ALA A 194 9.76 -3.13 5.49
CA ALA A 194 10.71 -3.57 4.47
C ALA A 194 11.20 -5.02 4.67
N SER A 195 11.26 -5.49 5.93
CA SER A 195 11.57 -6.90 6.23
C SER A 195 10.42 -7.80 5.81
N ALA A 196 9.19 -7.47 6.24
CA ALA A 196 8.01 -8.27 5.90
C ALA A 196 7.79 -8.35 4.38
N LEU A 197 8.04 -7.26 3.66
CA LEU A 197 8.04 -7.26 2.20
C LEU A 197 9.08 -8.23 1.62
N GLN A 198 10.32 -8.21 2.14
CA GLN A 198 11.36 -9.14 1.69
C GLN A 198 10.99 -10.60 2.01
N ASP A 199 10.50 -10.87 3.21
CA ASP A 199 10.06 -12.20 3.63
C ASP A 199 8.91 -12.70 2.73
N CYS A 200 7.97 -11.82 2.37
CA CYS A 200 6.91 -12.14 1.41
C CYS A 200 7.44 -12.42 0.01
N CYS A 201 8.39 -11.63 -0.49
CA CYS A 201 9.05 -11.89 -1.79
C CYS A 201 9.78 -13.23 -1.80
N ASP A 202 10.48 -13.56 -0.72
CA ASP A 202 11.23 -14.82 -0.58
C ASP A 202 10.29 -16.01 -0.50
N ALA A 203 9.16 -15.88 0.22
CA ALA A 203 8.13 -16.91 0.34
C ALA A 203 7.34 -17.13 -0.97
N ALA A 204 7.03 -16.05 -1.71
CA ALA A 204 6.27 -16.14 -2.96
C ALA A 204 7.10 -16.73 -4.11
N GLY A 205 8.44 -16.66 -4.07
CA GLY A 205 9.30 -17.19 -5.12
C GLY A 205 8.91 -16.70 -6.54
N GLN A 206 8.91 -17.59 -7.53
CA GLN A 206 8.48 -17.28 -8.91
C GLN A 206 6.96 -17.10 -9.09
N ALA A 207 6.12 -17.23 -8.04
CA ALA A 207 4.67 -16.99 -8.12
C ALA A 207 4.29 -15.49 -8.26
N SER A 208 5.29 -14.63 -8.48
CA SER A 208 5.20 -13.16 -8.52
C SER A 208 4.27 -12.57 -9.59
N SER A 209 3.70 -13.35 -10.52
CA SER A 209 2.80 -12.80 -11.56
C SER A 209 1.39 -12.50 -11.07
N SER A 210 0.91 -13.20 -10.03
CA SER A 210 -0.48 -13.10 -9.55
C SER A 210 -0.61 -12.40 -8.19
N LEU A 211 0.52 -12.15 -7.52
CA LEU A 211 0.57 -11.41 -6.26
C LEU A 211 1.00 -9.98 -6.55
N ASN A 212 0.03 -9.07 -6.60
CA ASN A 212 0.29 -7.64 -6.61
C ASN A 212 0.67 -7.19 -5.20
N LEU A 213 1.63 -6.28 -5.10
CA LEU A 213 1.97 -5.59 -3.86
C LEU A 213 1.28 -4.21 -3.91
N PRO A 214 0.09 -4.03 -3.30
CA PRO A 214 -0.64 -2.79 -3.34
C PRO A 214 0.12 -1.69 -2.61
N CYS A 215 0.28 -0.60 -3.37
CA CYS A 215 0.48 0.78 -2.97
C CYS A 215 1.67 1.15 -2.07
N GLY A 216 2.62 1.88 -2.68
CA GLY A 216 3.41 2.92 -1.98
C GLY A 216 4.91 2.85 -2.19
N VAL A 217 5.46 1.68 -2.47
CA VAL A 217 6.89 1.53 -2.75
C VAL A 217 7.12 1.70 -4.25
N THR A 218 7.17 2.96 -4.70
CA THR A 218 7.89 3.30 -5.93
C THR A 218 9.25 2.60 -5.84
N ARG A 219 9.50 1.60 -6.71
CA ARG A 219 10.80 0.95 -6.97
C ARG A 219 11.94 1.54 -6.14
N ILE A 220 12.02 1.20 -4.86
CA ILE A 220 13.21 1.51 -4.06
C ILE A 220 14.22 0.54 -4.62
N ASN A 221 15.24 1.04 -5.32
CA ASN A 221 16.36 0.22 -5.74
C ASN A 221 17.01 -0.37 -4.47
N TYR A 222 16.56 -1.57 -4.10
CA TYR A 222 17.03 -2.33 -2.94
C TYR A 222 18.53 -2.66 -3.05
N GLU A 223 19.12 -2.55 -4.24
CA GLU A 223 20.57 -2.67 -4.46
C GLU A 223 21.39 -1.69 -3.60
N ASN A 224 20.80 -0.58 -3.12
CA ASN A 224 21.48 0.37 -2.25
C ASN A 224 21.25 0.15 -0.74
N PHE A 225 20.27 -0.67 -0.33
CA PHE A 225 19.99 -0.97 1.09
C PHE A 225 20.39 -2.39 1.53
N ALA A 226 20.41 -3.35 0.59
CA ALA A 226 20.60 -4.77 0.88
C ALA A 226 22.05 -5.25 0.76
N ARG A 227 23.07 -4.38 0.66
CA ARG A 227 24.45 -4.85 0.84
C ARG A 227 24.71 -5.05 2.34
N PRO A 228 24.95 -6.29 2.81
CA PRO A 228 25.58 -6.47 4.10
C PRO A 228 26.95 -5.82 3.98
N ILE A 229 27.20 -4.79 4.80
CA ILE A 229 28.57 -4.35 5.01
C ILE A 229 29.13 -5.35 6.01
N ALA A 230 30.13 -6.12 5.55
CA ALA A 230 30.95 -6.99 6.40
C ALA A 230 31.58 -6.22 7.56
#